data_AF-A0A2U1ATA2-F1
#
_entry.id   AF-A0A2U1ATA2-F1
#
_cell.length_a   1.000
_cell.length_b   1.000
_cell.length_c   1.000
_cell.angle_alpha   90.00
_cell.angle_beta   90.00
_cell.angle_gamma   90.00
#
_symmetry.space_group_name_H-M   'P 1'
#
loop_
_entity.id
_entity.type
_entity.pdbx_description
1 polymer ?
#
loop_
_entity_poly.entity_id
_entity_poly.type
_entity_poly.pdbx_seq_one_letter_code
_entity_poly.pdbx_strand_id
1 'polypeptide(L)'
;MKKLFALTLMVLGLTTLSGCNEQERKKSDVEAIDASIEAFLNRTIYKELTTEILKSIPDHELEQTVYDNIYAIIGEDYENELDNVRKLTKGQQAIFSTWMVEAEVNNGGFNQFYFNSSGQYANMAVDGFETVGAVKFAELMKEANRVYASIEKNLEKFDDGTLESFSASYKENPLNDLDDKFYKLGESESLSGLKARYIRENIDQFITK
;
A
#
# COMPACT_ATOMS: atom_id res chain seq x y z
N MET A 1 16.36 -14.11 5.36
CA MET A 1 16.13 -12.67 5.18
C MET A 1 15.02 -12.53 4.15
N LYS A 2 13.79 -12.26 4.60
CA LYS A 2 12.70 -11.94 3.67
C LYS A 2 13.11 -10.67 2.92
N LYS A 3 13.22 -10.75 1.60
CA LYS A 3 13.78 -9.68 0.78
C LYS A 3 12.82 -8.50 0.78
N LEU A 4 13.33 -7.34 1.15
CA LEU A 4 12.65 -6.07 1.01
C LEU A 4 12.73 -5.68 -0.48
N PHE A 5 11.64 -5.85 -1.23
CA PHE A 5 11.55 -5.23 -2.55
C PHE A 5 11.35 -3.73 -2.33
N ALA A 6 12.42 -2.98 -2.57
CA ALA A 6 12.44 -1.54 -2.50
C ALA A 6 11.29 -0.94 -3.33
N LEU A 7 10.50 -0.08 -2.66
CA LEU A 7 9.61 0.96 -3.17
C LEU A 7 9.51 0.99 -4.71
N THR A 8 8.61 0.21 -5.28
CA THR A 8 8.30 0.31 -6.71
C THR A 8 7.31 1.45 -6.90
N LEU A 9 7.68 2.45 -7.70
CA LEU A 9 6.83 3.63 -7.97
C LEU A 9 5.46 3.21 -8.51
N MET A 10 4.41 3.68 -7.84
CA MET A 10 3.02 3.53 -8.28
C MET A 10 2.80 4.43 -9.51
N VAL A 11 2.63 3.86 -10.69
CA VAL A 11 2.18 4.62 -11.88
C VAL A 11 0.66 4.62 -11.86
N LEU A 12 0.05 5.71 -11.37
CA LEU A 12 -1.39 5.94 -11.47
C LEU A 12 -1.77 6.17 -12.94
N GLY A 13 -2.39 5.17 -13.57
CA GLY A 13 -2.85 5.24 -14.95
C GLY A 13 -4.09 6.13 -15.10
N LEU A 14 -3.92 7.35 -15.61
CA LEU A 14 -5.03 8.21 -16.05
C LEU A 14 -5.45 7.82 -17.47
N THR A 15 -6.58 7.12 -17.63
CA THR A 15 -7.23 7.01 -18.95
C THR A 15 -8.60 7.69 -18.95
N THR A 16 -8.69 8.84 -19.64
CA THR A 16 -9.97 9.37 -20.11
C THR A 16 -9.96 9.48 -21.64
N LEU A 17 -11.08 9.10 -22.26
CA LEU A 17 -11.31 8.99 -23.70
C LEU A 17 -11.68 10.34 -24.32
N SER A 18 -10.97 10.75 -25.39
CA SER A 18 -11.52 11.04 -26.74
C SER A 18 -10.61 11.96 -27.59
N GLY A 19 -10.28 11.52 -28.80
CA GLY A 19 -10.31 12.39 -29.99
C GLY A 19 -9.06 13.16 -30.46
N CYS A 20 -7.97 13.27 -29.69
CA CYS A 20 -6.78 14.03 -30.13
C CYS A 20 -5.56 13.15 -30.42
N ASN A 21 -4.73 13.65 -31.36
CA ASN A 21 -3.59 13.01 -32.01
C ASN A 21 -2.75 12.12 -31.05
N GLU A 22 -2.78 10.81 -31.29
CA GLU A 22 -2.30 9.78 -30.35
C GLU A 22 -0.82 9.95 -29.93
N GLN A 23 -0.01 10.57 -30.82
CA GLN A 23 1.41 10.80 -30.60
C GLN A 23 1.70 12.02 -29.70
N GLU A 24 0.88 13.07 -29.78
CA GLU A 24 0.96 14.21 -28.86
C GLU A 24 0.46 13.82 -27.46
N ARG A 25 -0.57 12.97 -27.40
CA ARG A 25 -1.07 12.40 -26.14
C ARG A 25 -0.05 11.52 -25.44
N LYS A 26 0.60 10.60 -26.15
CA LYS A 26 1.68 9.77 -25.55
C LYS A 26 2.81 10.62 -25.00
N LYS A 27 3.16 11.72 -25.67
CA LYS A 27 4.16 12.67 -25.18
C LYS A 27 3.70 13.39 -23.91
N SER A 28 2.47 13.91 -23.89
CA SER A 28 1.92 14.57 -22.69
C SER A 28 1.77 13.61 -21.51
N ASP A 29 1.39 12.36 -21.76
CA ASP A 29 1.24 11.33 -20.72
C ASP A 29 2.60 11.00 -20.09
N VAL A 30 3.67 10.88 -20.90
CA VAL A 30 5.03 10.66 -20.40
C VAL A 30 5.53 11.86 -19.59
N GLU A 31 5.33 13.09 -20.09
CA GLU A 31 5.73 14.31 -19.37
C GLU A 31 4.99 14.44 -18.02
N ALA A 32 3.71 14.06 -17.97
CA ALA A 32 2.94 14.04 -16.73
C ALA A 32 3.45 12.99 -15.73
N ILE A 33 3.84 11.80 -16.21
CA ILE A 33 4.46 10.77 -15.38
C ILE A 33 5.79 11.29 -14.81
N ASP A 34 6.68 11.82 -15.66
CA ASP A 34 7.99 12.33 -15.21
C ASP A 34 7.82 13.43 -14.14
N ALA A 35 6.89 14.36 -14.36
CA ALA A 35 6.59 15.40 -13.38
C ALA A 35 6.03 14.84 -12.06
N SER A 36 5.20 13.80 -12.11
CA SER A 36 4.67 13.15 -10.89
C SER A 36 5.76 12.42 -10.10
N ILE A 37 6.70 11.78 -10.80
CA ILE A 37 7.86 11.11 -10.19
C ILE A 37 8.77 12.17 -9.55
N GLU A 38 9.07 13.25 -10.25
CA GLU A 38 9.89 14.34 -9.73
C GLU A 38 9.24 14.98 -8.49
N ALA A 39 7.93 15.24 -8.53
CA ALA A 39 7.18 15.77 -7.38
C ALA A 39 7.23 14.81 -6.19
N PHE A 40 7.06 13.50 -6.43
CA PHE A 40 7.16 12.49 -5.38
C PHE A 40 8.57 12.46 -4.77
N LEU A 41 9.63 12.43 -5.58
CA LEU A 41 11.01 12.36 -5.10
C LEU A 41 11.43 13.61 -4.32
N ASN A 42 10.87 14.78 -4.66
CA ASN A 42 11.17 16.06 -4.02
C ASN A 42 10.15 16.46 -2.94
N ARG A 43 9.21 15.58 -2.58
CA ARG A 43 8.20 15.88 -1.56
C ARG A 43 8.84 16.13 -0.19
N THR A 44 8.18 16.93 0.63
CA THR A 44 8.65 17.20 2.00
C THR A 44 8.41 15.98 2.89
N ILE A 45 9.48 15.47 3.50
CA ILE A 45 9.39 14.40 4.50
C ILE A 45 9.41 15.04 5.90
N TYR A 46 8.26 14.97 6.58
CA TYR A 46 8.11 15.47 7.94
C TYR A 46 8.57 14.40 8.94
N LYS A 47 9.66 14.66 9.68
CA LYS A 47 10.09 13.78 10.78
C LYS A 47 9.19 13.92 12.01
N GLU A 48 8.61 15.09 12.18
CA GLU A 48 7.63 15.40 13.22
C GLU A 48 6.37 15.97 12.55
N LEU A 49 5.21 15.50 12.98
CA LEU A 49 3.90 15.96 12.54
C LEU A 49 3.21 16.67 13.70
N THR A 50 2.90 17.95 13.51
CA THR A 50 2.08 18.72 14.45
C THR A 50 0.63 18.81 13.97
N THR A 51 -0.26 19.28 14.84
CA THR A 51 -1.66 19.54 14.47
C THR A 51 -1.75 20.57 13.33
N GLU A 52 -0.91 21.59 13.35
CA GLU A 52 -0.87 22.66 12.35
C GLU A 52 -0.45 22.10 10.99
N ILE A 53 0.60 21.27 10.96
CA ILE A 53 1.04 20.58 9.74
C ILE A 53 -0.11 19.74 9.20
N LEU A 54 -0.61 18.80 10.02
CA LEU A 54 -1.67 17.88 9.62
C LEU A 54 -2.94 18.58 9.12
N LYS A 55 -3.30 19.76 9.67
CA LYS A 55 -4.43 20.56 9.19
C LYS A 55 -4.16 21.31 7.89
N SER A 56 -2.91 21.66 7.62
CA SER A 56 -2.52 22.43 6.43
C SER A 56 -2.35 21.59 5.16
N ILE A 57 -1.92 20.33 5.29
CA ILE A 57 -1.70 19.43 4.14
C ILE A 57 -3.04 19.11 3.47
N PRO A 58 -3.16 19.17 2.13
CA PRO A 58 -4.39 18.81 1.43
C PRO A 58 -4.66 17.29 1.47
N ASP A 59 -5.93 16.88 1.38
CA ASP A 59 -6.32 15.48 1.59
C ASP A 59 -5.61 14.48 0.65
N HIS A 60 -5.32 14.88 -0.59
CA HIS A 60 -4.65 14.02 -1.58
C HIS A 60 -3.15 13.79 -1.29
N GLU A 61 -2.53 14.61 -0.41
CA GLU A 61 -1.15 14.46 0.04
C GLU A 61 -1.06 13.91 1.47
N LEU A 62 -2.17 13.96 2.21
CA LEU A 62 -2.21 13.69 3.65
C LEU A 62 -1.80 12.27 4.00
N GLU A 63 -2.30 11.30 3.23
CA GLU A 63 -1.94 9.90 3.43
C GLU A 63 -0.45 9.66 3.23
N GLN A 64 0.11 10.13 2.10
CA GLN A 64 1.53 9.96 1.81
C GLN A 64 2.40 10.66 2.86
N THR A 65 2.01 11.85 3.31
CA THR A 65 2.70 12.59 4.38
C THR A 65 2.74 11.80 5.69
N VAL A 66 1.61 11.19 6.07
CA VAL A 66 1.54 10.34 7.27
C VAL A 66 2.37 9.07 7.09
N TYR A 67 2.31 8.43 5.92
CA TYR A 67 3.12 7.24 5.63
C TYR A 67 4.63 7.54 5.70
N ASP A 68 5.07 8.66 5.12
CA ASP A 68 6.47 9.08 5.15
C ASP A 68 6.95 9.34 6.59
N ASN A 69 6.10 9.96 7.42
CA ASN A 69 6.39 10.15 8.83
C ASN A 69 6.50 8.81 9.56
N ILE A 70 5.57 7.88 9.33
CA ILE A 70 5.64 6.53 9.92
C ILE A 70 6.94 5.83 9.52
N TYR A 71 7.32 5.89 8.24
CA TYR A 71 8.56 5.29 7.76
C TYR A 71 9.79 5.92 8.43
N ALA A 72 9.78 7.24 8.64
CA ALA A 72 10.84 7.94 9.37
C ALA A 72 10.92 7.54 10.86
N ILE A 73 9.81 7.13 11.49
CA ILE A 73 9.77 6.64 12.88
C ILE A 73 10.32 5.21 12.98
N ILE A 74 9.85 4.30 12.12
CA ILE A 74 10.24 2.88 12.20
C ILE A 74 11.68 2.66 11.74
N GLY A 75 12.19 3.54 10.86
CA GLY A 75 13.57 3.52 10.37
C GLY A 75 13.87 2.32 9.47
N GLU A 76 15.16 2.16 9.12
CA GLU A 76 15.66 1.09 8.24
C GLU A 76 16.02 -0.19 9.03
N ASP A 77 15.22 -0.54 10.04
CA ASP A 77 15.39 -1.77 10.83
C ASP A 77 14.46 -2.86 10.30
N TYR A 78 14.80 -3.38 9.12
CA TYR A 78 13.96 -4.35 8.40
C TYR A 78 13.79 -5.69 9.14
N GLU A 79 14.73 -6.04 10.03
CA GLU A 79 14.61 -7.26 10.85
C GLU A 79 13.52 -7.13 11.92
N ASN A 80 13.35 -5.93 12.50
CA ASN A 80 12.39 -5.66 13.56
C ASN A 80 11.21 -4.78 13.09
N GLU A 81 11.02 -4.61 11.78
CA GLU A 81 10.05 -3.67 11.20
C GLU A 81 8.64 -3.90 11.76
N LEU A 82 8.16 -5.15 11.79
CA LEU A 82 6.85 -5.49 12.36
C LEU A 82 6.74 -5.10 13.83
N ASP A 83 7.79 -5.33 14.63
CA ASP A 83 7.78 -4.98 16.05
C ASP A 83 7.87 -3.47 16.26
N ASN A 84 8.52 -2.73 15.35
CA ASN A 84 8.52 -1.28 15.34
C ASN A 84 7.15 -0.72 14.96
N VAL A 85 6.49 -1.27 13.93
CA VAL A 85 5.12 -0.92 13.54
C VAL A 85 4.13 -1.21 14.67
N ARG A 86 4.29 -2.32 15.41
CA ARG A 86 3.43 -2.66 16.57
C ARG A 86 3.50 -1.64 17.72
N LYS A 87 4.57 -0.84 17.80
CA LYS A 87 4.72 0.22 18.82
C LYS A 87 4.01 1.52 18.44
N LEU A 88 3.61 1.67 17.18
CA LEU A 88 2.90 2.85 16.69
C LEU A 88 1.47 2.94 17.25
N THR A 89 0.83 4.09 17.08
CA THR A 89 -0.61 4.24 17.43
C THR A 89 -1.48 3.33 16.54
N LYS A 90 -2.74 3.11 16.93
CA LYS A 90 -3.67 2.32 16.13
C LYS A 90 -3.96 2.92 14.76
N GLY A 91 -4.09 4.25 14.68
CA GLY A 91 -4.20 4.96 13.42
C GLY A 91 -2.98 4.79 12.53
N GLN A 92 -1.76 4.91 13.08
CA GLN A 92 -0.53 4.70 12.32
C GLN A 92 -0.40 3.24 11.83
N GLN A 93 -0.72 2.25 12.67
CA GLN A 93 -0.77 0.83 12.28
C GLN A 93 -1.76 0.61 11.13
N ALA A 94 -2.94 1.23 11.20
CA ALA A 94 -3.96 1.13 10.16
C ALA A 94 -3.49 1.71 8.83
N ILE A 95 -2.93 2.94 8.82
CA ILE A 95 -2.41 3.57 7.61
C ILE A 95 -1.26 2.76 7.01
N PHE A 96 -0.29 2.34 7.84
CA PHE A 96 0.86 1.59 7.36
C PHE A 96 0.46 0.23 6.74
N SER A 97 -0.31 -0.57 7.48
CA SER A 97 -0.65 -1.93 7.04
C SER A 97 -1.55 -1.94 5.80
N THR A 98 -2.50 -1.02 5.69
CA THR A 98 -3.36 -0.90 4.50
C THR A 98 -2.59 -0.38 3.29
N TRP A 99 -1.68 0.58 3.49
CA TRP A 99 -0.77 1.04 2.43
C TRP A 99 0.10 -0.11 1.90
N MET A 100 0.63 -0.98 2.77
CA MET A 100 1.42 -2.14 2.34
C MET A 100 0.61 -3.12 1.48
N VAL A 101 -0.67 -3.35 1.81
CA VAL A 101 -1.55 -4.17 0.97
C VAL A 101 -1.77 -3.49 -0.39
N GLU A 102 -2.12 -2.20 -0.41
CA GLU A 102 -2.34 -1.46 -1.65
C GLU A 102 -1.11 -1.45 -2.54
N ALA A 103 0.07 -1.20 -1.98
CA ALA A 103 1.32 -1.15 -2.73
C ALA A 103 1.65 -2.50 -3.38
N GLU A 104 1.56 -3.59 -2.62
CA GLU A 104 1.90 -4.92 -3.12
C GLU A 104 0.85 -5.46 -4.10
N VAL A 105 -0.45 -5.30 -3.77
CA VAL A 105 -1.53 -5.83 -4.61
C VAL A 105 -1.63 -5.08 -5.94
N ASN A 106 -1.39 -3.76 -5.96
CA ASN A 106 -1.36 -3.02 -7.22
C ASN A 106 -0.11 -3.31 -8.08
N ASN A 107 0.98 -3.82 -7.48
CA ASN A 107 2.22 -4.12 -8.20
C ASN A 107 2.28 -5.58 -8.68
N GLY A 108 1.85 -6.54 -7.86
CA GLY A 108 1.92 -7.97 -8.16
C GLY A 108 0.86 -8.81 -7.47
N GLY A 109 -0.26 -8.21 -7.05
CA GLY A 109 -1.37 -8.94 -6.44
C GLY A 109 -1.09 -9.44 -5.02
N PHE A 110 -2.06 -10.15 -4.45
CA PHE A 110 -1.95 -10.77 -3.14
C PHE A 110 -0.83 -11.82 -3.10
N ASN A 111 -0.51 -12.48 -4.23
CA ASN A 111 0.63 -13.37 -4.28
C ASN A 111 1.92 -12.63 -3.91
N GLN A 112 2.19 -11.46 -4.49
CA GLN A 112 3.35 -10.65 -4.12
C GLN A 112 3.31 -10.20 -2.66
N PHE A 113 2.13 -9.76 -2.18
CA PHE A 113 1.96 -9.35 -0.78
C PHE A 113 2.40 -10.44 0.20
N TYR A 114 1.95 -11.68 0.02
CA TYR A 114 2.31 -12.79 0.92
C TYR A 114 3.70 -13.37 0.68
N PHE A 115 4.17 -13.35 -0.58
CA PHE A 115 5.51 -13.83 -0.92
C PHE A 115 6.60 -12.92 -0.34
N ASN A 116 6.37 -11.60 -0.33
CA ASN A 116 7.26 -10.62 0.26
C ASN A 116 7.14 -10.57 1.80
N SER A 117 8.03 -9.79 2.45
CA SER A 117 7.94 -9.53 3.89
C SER A 117 6.60 -8.91 4.31
N SER A 118 5.93 -8.21 3.41
CA SER A 118 4.64 -7.52 3.59
C SER A 118 3.53 -8.42 4.15
N GLY A 119 3.55 -9.72 3.88
CA GLY A 119 2.61 -10.69 4.43
C GLY A 119 2.59 -10.74 5.96
N GLN A 120 3.65 -10.26 6.62
CA GLN A 120 3.69 -10.12 8.08
C GLN A 120 2.64 -9.15 8.64
N TYR A 121 2.11 -8.25 7.79
CA TYR A 121 1.07 -7.28 8.15
C TYR A 121 -0.36 -7.79 7.91
N ALA A 122 -0.55 -9.02 7.42
CA ALA A 122 -1.85 -9.53 6.96
C ALA A 122 -3.00 -9.40 7.98
N ASN A 123 -2.75 -9.73 9.25
CA ASN A 123 -3.76 -9.56 10.31
C ASN A 123 -3.94 -8.10 10.71
N MET A 124 -2.86 -7.32 10.74
CA MET A 124 -2.91 -5.89 11.06
C MET A 124 -3.68 -5.11 9.98
N ALA A 125 -3.58 -5.53 8.72
CA ALA A 125 -4.30 -4.92 7.60
C ALA A 125 -5.81 -5.15 7.69
N VAL A 126 -6.27 -6.30 8.21
CA VAL A 126 -7.70 -6.52 8.49
C VAL A 126 -8.20 -5.46 9.47
N ASP A 127 -7.55 -5.34 10.62
CA ASP A 127 -7.89 -4.34 11.64
C ASP A 127 -7.75 -2.91 11.07
N GLY A 128 -6.76 -2.68 10.22
CA GLY A 128 -6.49 -1.40 9.57
C GLY A 128 -7.61 -0.97 8.63
N PHE A 129 -8.07 -1.86 7.75
CA PHE A 129 -9.21 -1.59 6.86
C PHE A 129 -10.49 -1.35 7.66
N GLU A 130 -10.74 -2.09 8.73
CA GLU A 130 -11.89 -1.82 9.63
C GLU A 130 -11.77 -0.45 10.30
N THR A 131 -10.57 -0.11 10.78
CA THR A 131 -10.27 1.16 11.47
C THR A 131 -10.57 2.37 10.58
N VAL A 132 -10.18 2.32 9.30
CA VAL A 132 -10.42 3.42 8.34
C VAL A 132 -11.81 3.36 7.69
N GLY A 133 -12.66 2.41 8.09
CA GLY A 133 -14.03 2.25 7.59
C GLY A 133 -14.14 1.56 6.22
N ALA A 134 -13.07 0.95 5.72
CA ALA A 134 -13.02 0.20 4.46
C ALA A 134 -13.51 -1.26 4.64
N VAL A 135 -14.75 -1.43 5.11
CA VAL A 135 -15.28 -2.73 5.57
C VAL A 135 -15.22 -3.81 4.48
N LYS A 136 -15.46 -3.46 3.21
CA LYS A 136 -15.39 -4.43 2.11
C LYS A 136 -13.97 -4.92 1.85
N PHE A 137 -12.99 -4.03 1.96
CA PHE A 137 -11.57 -4.40 1.88
C PHE A 137 -11.15 -5.26 3.07
N ALA A 138 -11.66 -4.98 4.28
CA ALA A 138 -11.41 -5.82 5.45
C ALA A 138 -11.92 -7.25 5.23
N GLU A 139 -13.13 -7.43 4.70
CA GLU A 139 -13.68 -8.76 4.39
C GLU A 139 -12.89 -9.47 3.29
N LEU A 140 -12.46 -8.74 2.24
CA LEU A 140 -11.58 -9.29 1.21
C LEU A 140 -10.23 -9.71 1.78
N MET A 141 -9.64 -8.91 2.67
CA MET A 141 -8.39 -9.22 3.35
C MET A 141 -8.53 -10.47 4.24
N LYS A 142 -9.65 -10.63 4.97
CA LYS A 142 -9.97 -11.86 5.71
C LYS A 142 -10.10 -13.07 4.80
N GLU A 143 -10.68 -12.91 3.61
CA GLU A 143 -10.72 -13.96 2.58
C GLU A 143 -9.30 -14.32 2.11
N ALA A 144 -8.47 -13.32 1.77
CA ALA A 144 -7.09 -13.51 1.37
C ALA A 144 -6.27 -14.24 2.44
N ASN A 145 -6.40 -13.86 3.71
CA ASN A 145 -5.71 -14.52 4.83
C ASN A 145 -6.07 -16.01 4.91
N ARG A 146 -7.36 -16.34 4.72
CA ARG A 146 -7.85 -17.73 4.74
C ARG A 146 -7.34 -18.53 3.53
N VAL A 147 -7.36 -17.94 2.34
CA VAL A 147 -6.85 -18.58 1.12
C VAL A 147 -5.35 -18.83 1.26
N TYR A 148 -4.57 -17.82 1.64
CA TYR A 148 -3.13 -17.96 1.86
C TYR A 148 -2.82 -19.06 2.88
N ALA A 149 -3.48 -19.08 4.05
CA ALA A 149 -3.28 -20.11 5.05
C ALA A 149 -3.55 -21.55 4.54
N SER A 150 -4.41 -21.71 3.53
CA SER A 150 -4.68 -23.01 2.90
C SER A 150 -3.61 -23.46 1.90
N ILE A 151 -2.81 -22.52 1.36
CA ILE A 151 -1.80 -22.78 0.32
C ILE A 151 -0.36 -22.47 0.75
N GLU A 152 -0.13 -21.87 1.92
CA GLU A 152 1.18 -21.38 2.40
C GLU A 152 2.29 -22.43 2.25
N LYS A 153 2.06 -23.66 2.73
CA LYS A 153 3.03 -24.77 2.60
C LYS A 153 3.35 -25.13 1.14
N ASN A 154 2.40 -24.94 0.23
CA ASN A 154 2.63 -25.15 -1.20
C ASN A 154 3.42 -24.00 -1.81
N LEU A 155 3.37 -22.79 -1.23
CA LEU A 155 4.11 -21.62 -1.69
C LEU A 155 5.56 -21.63 -1.17
N GLU A 156 5.83 -22.20 0.01
CA GLU A 156 7.18 -22.34 0.58
C GLU A 156 8.18 -22.98 -0.38
N LYS A 157 7.73 -23.91 -1.25
CA LYS A 157 8.60 -24.56 -2.25
C LYS A 157 9.15 -23.60 -3.32
N PHE A 158 8.54 -22.42 -3.46
CA PHE A 158 8.95 -21.37 -4.38
C PHE A 158 9.81 -20.28 -3.69
N ASP A 159 9.98 -20.33 -2.37
CA ASP A 159 10.78 -19.36 -1.61
C ASP A 159 12.27 -19.74 -1.59
N ASP A 160 12.86 -19.87 -2.77
CA ASP A 160 14.31 -20.09 -2.97
C ASP A 160 15.07 -18.78 -3.26
N GLY A 161 14.34 -17.67 -3.32
CA GLY A 161 14.87 -16.33 -3.59
C GLY A 161 15.16 -16.04 -5.06
N THR A 162 14.79 -16.92 -6.00
CA THR A 162 14.94 -16.71 -7.45
C THR A 162 13.71 -16.03 -8.07
N LEU A 163 13.92 -15.32 -9.18
CA LEU A 163 12.83 -14.68 -9.91
C LEU A 163 11.97 -15.73 -10.63
N GLU A 164 12.58 -16.83 -11.05
CA GLU A 164 11.92 -17.96 -11.70
C GLU A 164 10.91 -18.62 -10.77
N SER A 165 11.29 -18.91 -9.53
CA SER A 165 10.38 -19.50 -8.53
C SER A 165 9.30 -18.51 -8.09
N PHE A 166 9.63 -17.23 -7.92
CA PHE A 166 8.63 -16.18 -7.70
C PHE A 166 7.60 -16.15 -8.84
N SER A 167 8.06 -16.14 -10.10
CA SER A 167 7.17 -16.14 -11.26
C SER A 167 6.32 -17.41 -11.34
N ALA A 168 6.91 -18.56 -11.00
CA ALA A 168 6.20 -19.84 -10.95
C ALA A 168 5.13 -19.90 -9.86
N SER A 169 5.27 -19.14 -8.76
CA SER A 169 4.31 -19.11 -7.65
C SER A 169 2.94 -18.54 -8.05
N TYR A 170 2.84 -17.81 -9.17
CA TYR A 170 1.56 -17.31 -9.69
C TYR A 170 0.73 -18.37 -10.40
N LYS A 171 1.36 -19.48 -10.84
CA LYS A 171 0.67 -20.50 -11.64
C LYS A 171 -0.35 -21.25 -10.77
N GLU A 172 -1.61 -21.26 -11.20
CA GLU A 172 -2.72 -21.94 -10.51
C GLU A 172 -2.87 -21.45 -9.06
N ASN A 173 -2.54 -20.18 -8.80
CA ASN A 173 -2.63 -19.58 -7.48
C ASN A 173 -4.05 -19.01 -7.23
N PRO A 174 -4.80 -19.52 -6.24
CA PRO A 174 -6.16 -19.05 -5.96
C PRO A 174 -6.22 -17.61 -5.40
N LEU A 175 -5.08 -17.01 -5.04
CA LEU A 175 -5.01 -15.60 -4.67
C LEU A 175 -5.29 -14.68 -5.86
N ASN A 176 -5.01 -15.11 -7.10
CA ASN A 176 -5.18 -14.29 -8.30
C ASN A 176 -6.65 -13.84 -8.49
N ASP A 177 -7.62 -14.68 -8.11
CA ASP A 177 -9.05 -14.32 -8.17
C ASP A 177 -9.43 -13.20 -7.18
N LEU A 178 -8.63 -13.00 -6.14
CA LEU A 178 -8.84 -11.94 -5.14
C LEU A 178 -8.28 -10.60 -5.60
N ASP A 179 -7.29 -10.60 -6.49
CA ASP A 179 -6.72 -9.38 -7.08
C ASP A 179 -7.81 -8.63 -7.89
N ASP A 180 -8.55 -9.36 -8.73
CA ASP A 180 -9.67 -8.80 -9.49
C ASP A 180 -10.74 -8.18 -8.59
N LYS A 181 -11.05 -8.84 -7.47
CA LYS A 181 -11.98 -8.30 -6.46
C LYS A 181 -11.43 -7.03 -5.83
N PHE A 182 -10.14 -6.99 -5.53
CA PHE A 182 -9.48 -5.82 -4.94
C PHE A 182 -9.56 -4.61 -5.87
N TYR A 183 -9.20 -4.78 -7.14
CA TYR A 183 -9.25 -3.70 -8.14
C TYR A 183 -10.67 -3.19 -8.34
N LYS A 184 -11.64 -4.10 -8.46
CA LYS A 184 -13.05 -3.73 -8.60
C LYS A 184 -13.61 -2.99 -7.39
N LEU A 185 -13.17 -3.32 -6.17
CA LEU A 185 -13.54 -2.55 -4.99
C LEU A 185 -12.99 -1.12 -5.08
N GLY A 186 -11.73 -0.97 -5.50
CA GLY A 186 -11.05 0.32 -5.68
C GLY A 186 -11.73 1.26 -6.67
N GLU A 187 -12.42 0.73 -7.68
CA GLU A 187 -13.24 1.53 -8.60
C GLU A 187 -14.44 2.21 -7.92
N SER A 188 -14.94 1.62 -6.82
CA SER A 188 -16.16 2.06 -6.13
C SER A 188 -15.90 2.75 -4.79
N GLU A 189 -14.73 2.54 -4.20
CA GLU A 189 -14.37 3.01 -2.86
C GLU A 189 -12.91 3.48 -2.86
N SER A 190 -12.74 4.78 -2.65
CA SER A 190 -11.40 5.39 -2.56
C SER A 190 -10.79 5.12 -1.18
N LEU A 191 -9.84 4.19 -1.12
CA LEU A 191 -9.06 3.92 0.10
C LEU A 191 -8.32 5.17 0.57
N SER A 192 -7.70 5.93 -0.33
CA SER A 192 -7.04 7.20 0.02
C SER A 192 -7.98 8.22 0.63
N GLY A 193 -9.20 8.36 0.08
CA GLY A 193 -10.23 9.22 0.64
C GLY A 193 -10.72 8.76 2.03
N LEU A 194 -10.83 7.45 2.25
CA LEU A 194 -11.19 6.88 3.56
C LEU A 194 -10.08 7.12 4.60
N LYS A 195 -8.82 6.85 4.24
CA LYS A 195 -7.65 7.09 5.07
C LYS A 195 -7.49 8.57 5.42
N ALA A 196 -7.61 9.46 4.44
CA ALA A 196 -7.55 10.90 4.68
C ALA A 196 -8.63 11.35 5.68
N ARG A 197 -9.88 10.91 5.50
CA ARG A 197 -10.97 11.21 6.44
C ARG A 197 -10.66 10.70 7.85
N TYR A 198 -10.21 9.46 7.98
CA TYR A 198 -9.83 8.89 9.28
C TYR A 198 -8.72 9.71 9.95
N ILE A 199 -7.69 10.12 9.20
CA ILE A 199 -6.61 10.98 9.72
C ILE A 199 -7.16 12.32 10.23
N ARG A 200 -8.05 12.98 9.48
CA ARG A 200 -8.68 14.24 9.90
C ARG A 200 -9.48 14.12 11.18
N GLU A 201 -10.22 13.03 11.32
CA GLU A 201 -11.09 12.79 12.48
C GLU A 201 -10.31 12.34 13.73
N ASN A 202 -9.07 11.87 13.57
CA ASN A 202 -8.25 11.27 14.62
C ASN A 202 -6.81 11.83 14.64
N ILE A 203 -6.65 13.14 14.40
CA ILE A 203 -5.34 13.82 14.27
C ILE A 203 -4.39 13.49 15.42
N ASP A 204 -4.90 13.34 16.64
CA ASP A 204 -4.11 13.03 17.84
C ASP A 204 -3.32 11.71 17.73
N GLN A 205 -3.79 10.75 16.93
CA GLN A 205 -3.09 9.50 16.70
C GLN A 205 -1.89 9.62 15.74
N PHE A 206 -1.72 10.78 15.09
CA PHE A 206 -0.70 11.02 14.07
C PHE A 206 0.29 12.13 14.45
N ILE A 207 0.09 12.80 15.60
CA ILE A 207 1.04 13.78 16.11
C ILE A 207 2.28 13.07 16.64
N THR A 208 3.45 13.57 16.26
CA THR A 208 4.75 13.07 16.74
C THR A 208 5.53 14.19 17.44
N LYS A 209 6.42 13.80 18.35
CA LYS A 209 7.20 14.70 19.22
C LYS A 209 8.67 14.37 19.15
#